data_AF-A0A9P3NDB6-F1
#
_entry.id   AF-A0A9P3NDB6-F1
#
_cell.length_a   1.000
_cell.length_b   1.000
_cell.length_c   1.000
_cell.angle_alpha   90.00
_cell.angle_beta   90.00
_cell.angle_gamma   90.00
#
_symmetry.space_group_name_H-M   'P 1'
#
loop_
_entity.id
_entity.type
_entity.pdbx_description
1 polymer ?
#
loop_
_entity_poly.entity_id
_entity_poly.type
_entity_poly.pdbx_seq_one_letter_code
_entity_poly.pdbx_strand_id
1 'polypeptide(L)'
;LATFQAEWRRRYLCTFFACDVLALFPWDTFFQLAGGEGDDNLLRWFLWTRVVRTRHVMNYFHRLQRDIRLSYFAVRVVKLIFVELYITHVAGCFFYFLATTYPPDQEGSTWIGSLTLGDLQYTDFRDIDLYTRYFTALYWSVITMATIGYGDVHPVNPREMVFAMVYISFDLVLSAYLVGNITAMVVKGSNTTRYREKMSALIKYMNRKPPAACAAAADETARAAAV
;
A
#
# COMPACT_ATOMS: atom_id res chain seq x y z
N LEU A 1 -7.74 32.24 18.41
CA LEU A 1 -6.36 31.86 17.99
C LEU A 1 -5.62 31.11 19.08
N ALA A 2 -5.45 31.65 20.28
CA ALA A 2 -4.74 30.98 21.39
C ALA A 2 -5.39 29.65 21.86
N THR A 3 -6.72 29.61 21.95
CA THR A 3 -7.49 28.40 22.29
C THR A 3 -7.33 27.29 21.25
N PHE A 4 -7.43 27.65 19.96
CA PHE A 4 -7.22 26.73 18.83
C PHE A 4 -5.79 26.14 18.81
N GLN A 5 -4.78 26.95 19.11
CA GLN A 5 -3.39 26.50 19.21
C GLN A 5 -3.15 25.60 20.44
N ALA A 6 -3.81 25.84 21.56
CA ALA A 6 -3.72 24.99 22.75
C ALA A 6 -4.35 23.62 22.51
N GLU A 7 -5.50 23.58 21.84
CA GLU A 7 -6.21 22.34 21.50
C GLU A 7 -5.44 21.50 20.48
N TRP A 8 -4.81 22.15 19.49
CA TRP A 8 -3.92 21.50 18.53
C TRP A 8 -2.68 20.89 19.19
N ARG A 9 -2.03 21.61 20.11
CA ARG A 9 -0.86 21.12 20.85
C ARG A 9 -1.21 19.89 21.69
N ARG A 10 -2.34 19.93 22.40
CA ARG A 10 -2.81 18.79 23.21
C ARG A 10 -3.13 17.56 22.36
N ARG A 11 -3.80 17.74 21.21
CA ARG A 11 -4.06 16.63 20.27
C ARG A 11 -2.76 16.07 19.69
N TYR A 12 -1.81 16.92 19.30
CA TYR A 12 -0.54 16.46 18.74
C TYR A 12 0.32 15.68 19.76
N LEU A 13 0.43 16.20 20.99
CA LEU A 13 1.19 15.59 22.08
C LEU A 13 0.68 14.19 22.48
N CYS A 14 -0.63 13.95 22.45
CA CYS A 14 -1.20 12.65 22.80
C CYS A 14 -1.24 11.64 21.65
N THR A 15 -1.17 12.07 20.39
CA THR A 15 -1.47 11.16 19.26
C THR A 15 -0.23 10.76 18.45
N PHE A 16 0.68 11.70 18.17
CA PHE A 16 1.79 11.44 17.23
C PHE A 16 3.16 11.89 17.74
N PHE A 17 3.20 12.71 18.80
CA PHE A 17 4.44 13.27 19.32
C PHE A 17 5.44 12.21 19.78
N ALA A 18 5.03 11.17 20.50
CA ALA A 18 5.93 10.12 20.95
C ALA A 18 6.58 9.37 19.77
N CYS A 19 5.80 9.08 18.72
CA CYS A 19 6.32 8.45 17.50
C CYS A 19 7.28 9.37 16.73
N ASP A 20 6.97 10.67 16.64
CA ASP A 20 7.81 11.65 15.95
C ASP A 20 9.13 11.90 16.70
N VAL A 21 9.09 11.98 18.04
CA VAL A 21 10.28 12.15 18.89
C VAL A 21 11.19 10.93 18.78
N LEU A 22 10.66 9.71 18.87
CA LEU A 22 11.45 8.49 18.73
C LEU A 22 12.04 8.34 17.32
N ALA A 23 11.31 8.78 16.28
CA ALA A 23 11.83 8.79 14.93
C ALA A 23 12.94 9.84 14.74
N LEU A 24 12.78 11.03 15.33
CA LEU A 24 13.73 12.15 15.24
C LEU A 24 14.99 11.96 16.07
N PHE A 25 14.95 11.08 17.07
CA PHE A 25 16.07 10.86 17.97
C PHE A 25 17.30 10.29 17.23
N PRO A 26 18.48 10.93 17.34
CA PRO A 26 19.69 10.50 16.65
C PRO A 26 20.36 9.32 17.39
N TRP A 27 19.72 8.15 17.32
CA TRP A 27 20.16 6.92 17.98
C TRP A 27 21.64 6.60 17.73
N ASP A 28 22.12 6.78 16.50
CA ASP A 28 23.51 6.53 16.12
C ASP A 28 24.51 7.32 17.00
N THR A 29 24.25 8.60 17.23
CA THR A 29 25.12 9.44 18.08
C THR A 29 24.99 9.13 19.55
N PHE A 30 23.78 8.78 20.01
CA PHE A 30 23.53 8.45 21.41
C PHE A 30 24.29 7.19 21.83
N PHE A 31 24.27 6.15 21.01
CA PHE A 31 24.99 4.90 21.31
C PHE A 31 26.50 5.05 21.16
N GLN A 32 26.99 5.87 20.22
CA GLN A 32 28.42 6.21 20.12
C GLN A 32 28.93 7.02 21.33
N LEU A 33 28.11 7.92 21.88
CA LEU A 33 28.44 8.70 23.08
C LEU A 33 28.26 7.92 24.39
N ALA A 34 27.36 6.94 24.43
CA ALA A 34 27.10 6.11 25.61
C ALA A 34 28.23 5.08 25.89
N GLY A 35 29.31 5.08 25.11
CA GLY A 35 30.53 4.31 25.37
C GLY A 35 30.39 2.79 25.20
N GLY A 36 29.37 2.33 24.48
CA GLY A 36 29.03 0.92 24.41
C GLY A 36 29.41 0.27 23.09
N GLU A 37 30.27 -0.74 23.18
CA GLU A 37 30.29 -1.98 22.38
C GLU A 37 28.92 -2.70 22.47
N GLY A 38 27.84 -1.98 22.20
CA GLY A 38 26.47 -2.44 22.35
C GLY A 38 26.06 -3.27 21.15
N ASP A 39 25.46 -4.42 21.41
CA ASP A 39 24.88 -5.37 20.46
C ASP A 39 24.33 -4.66 19.20
N ASP A 40 25.11 -4.69 18.10
CA ASP A 40 24.84 -4.01 16.83
C ASP A 40 23.42 -4.26 16.32
N ASN A 41 22.85 -5.41 16.72
CA ASN A 41 21.49 -5.82 16.43
C ASN A 41 20.44 -4.85 16.97
N LEU A 42 20.55 -4.36 18.21
CA LEU A 42 19.57 -3.45 18.80
C LEU A 42 19.58 -2.07 18.14
N LEU A 43 20.77 -1.55 17.82
CA LEU A 43 20.93 -0.29 17.08
C LEU A 43 20.25 -0.37 15.70
N ARG A 44 20.46 -1.50 15.02
CA ARG A 44 19.85 -1.88 13.73
C ARG A 44 18.32 -1.88 13.79
N TRP A 45 17.69 -2.33 14.89
CA TRP A 45 16.23 -2.23 15.07
C TRP A 45 15.75 -0.79 15.29
N PHE A 46 16.48 0.04 16.04
CA PHE A 46 16.09 1.44 16.25
C PHE A 46 16.17 2.29 14.98
N LEU A 47 16.99 1.91 13.99
CA LEU A 47 17.00 2.53 12.67
C LEU A 47 15.65 2.39 11.93
N TRP A 48 14.86 1.36 12.22
CA TRP A 48 13.49 1.21 11.68
C TRP A 48 12.49 2.21 12.24
N THR A 49 12.77 2.84 13.39
CA THR A 49 11.97 3.98 13.87
C THR A 49 11.98 5.14 12.88
N ARG A 50 13.00 5.23 12.01
CA ARG A 50 13.07 6.26 10.96
C ARG A 50 12.02 6.05 9.87
N VAL A 51 11.56 4.82 9.62
CA VAL A 51 10.48 4.49 8.67
C VAL A 51 9.16 5.14 9.08
N VAL A 52 8.97 5.42 10.38
CA VAL A 52 7.82 6.17 10.89
C VAL A 52 7.74 7.59 10.30
N ARG A 53 8.88 8.20 9.93
CA ARG A 53 8.91 9.52 9.28
C ARG A 53 8.15 9.53 7.96
N THR A 54 8.01 8.39 7.27
CA THR A 54 7.31 8.36 5.98
C THR A 54 5.80 8.55 6.13
N ARG A 55 5.23 8.50 7.36
CA ARG A 55 3.87 9.00 7.65
C ARG A 55 3.72 10.48 7.24
N HIS A 56 4.81 11.24 7.22
CA HIS A 56 4.81 12.61 6.78
C HIS A 56 4.55 12.75 5.26
N VAL A 57 4.87 11.73 4.46
CA VAL A 57 4.51 11.66 3.04
C VAL A 57 3.00 11.48 2.85
N MET A 58 2.31 10.79 3.76
CA MET A 58 0.83 10.74 3.73
C MET A 58 0.19 12.12 3.90
N ASN A 59 0.81 13.02 4.68
CA ASN A 59 0.35 14.40 4.84
C ASN A 59 0.52 15.22 3.55
N TYR A 60 1.54 14.92 2.73
CA TYR A 60 1.71 15.53 1.40
C TYR A 60 0.59 15.11 0.45
N PHE A 61 0.26 13.81 0.40
CA PHE A 61 -0.86 13.31 -0.41
C PHE A 61 -2.21 13.88 0.02
N HIS A 62 -2.39 14.19 1.31
CA HIS A 62 -3.58 14.87 1.81
C HIS A 62 -3.75 16.29 1.23
N ARG A 63 -2.63 16.97 0.95
CA ARG A 63 -2.62 18.27 0.27
C ARG A 63 -2.86 18.13 -1.23
N LEU A 64 -2.29 17.10 -1.87
CA LEU A 64 -2.49 16.82 -3.29
C LEU A 64 -3.96 16.50 -3.63
N GLN A 65 -4.70 15.90 -2.70
CA GLN A 65 -6.15 15.67 -2.83
C GLN A 65 -6.99 16.97 -2.90
N ARG A 66 -6.39 18.12 -2.56
CA ARG A 66 -7.06 19.43 -2.58
C ARG A 66 -7.02 20.10 -3.95
N ASP A 67 -6.23 19.59 -4.90
CA ASP A 67 -6.15 20.16 -6.24
C ASP A 67 -7.31 19.65 -7.13
N ILE A 68 -8.15 20.60 -7.55
CA ILE A 68 -9.49 20.42 -8.13
C ILE A 68 -9.45 19.87 -9.57
N ARG A 69 -8.28 19.73 -10.18
CA ARG A 69 -8.12 19.40 -11.62
C ARG A 69 -8.13 17.91 -11.96
N LEU A 70 -7.93 17.03 -10.98
CA LEU A 70 -8.01 15.58 -11.16
C LEU A 70 -9.33 15.04 -10.62
N SER A 71 -9.87 13.98 -11.24
CA SER A 71 -11.07 13.35 -10.68
C SER A 71 -10.76 12.83 -9.28
N TYR A 72 -11.66 13.12 -8.32
CA TYR A 72 -11.48 12.70 -6.92
C TYR A 72 -11.19 11.20 -6.77
N PHE A 73 -11.78 10.37 -7.65
CA PHE A 73 -11.52 8.92 -7.71
C PHE A 73 -10.12 8.57 -8.25
N ALA A 74 -9.61 9.28 -9.26
CA ALA A 74 -8.27 9.05 -9.79
C ALA A 74 -7.20 9.36 -8.75
N VAL A 75 -7.33 10.46 -8.01
CA VAL A 75 -6.39 10.80 -6.93
C VAL A 75 -6.37 9.73 -5.85
N ARG A 76 -7.53 9.14 -5.52
CA ARG A 76 -7.62 8.04 -4.56
C ARG A 76 -6.85 6.80 -5.05
N VAL A 77 -7.02 6.39 -6.30
CA VAL A 77 -6.30 5.23 -6.85
C VAL A 77 -4.80 5.47 -6.94
N VAL A 78 -4.38 6.65 -7.41
CA VAL A 78 -2.95 7.01 -7.45
C VAL A 78 -2.34 6.96 -6.05
N LYS A 79 -3.04 7.48 -5.04
CA LYS A 79 -2.63 7.37 -3.63
C LYS A 79 -2.46 5.92 -3.20
N LEU A 80 -3.38 5.03 -3.56
CA LEU A 80 -3.29 3.61 -3.20
C LEU A 80 -2.11 2.92 -3.88
N ILE A 81 -1.81 3.25 -5.15
CA ILE A 81 -0.64 2.73 -5.86
C ILE A 81 0.66 3.19 -5.16
N PHE A 82 0.77 4.45 -4.77
CA PHE A 82 1.94 4.92 -4.04
C PHE A 82 2.10 4.27 -2.66
N VAL A 83 0.99 4.00 -1.97
CA VAL A 83 1.00 3.27 -0.69
C VAL A 83 1.46 1.82 -0.91
N GLU A 84 0.98 1.17 -1.96
CA GLU A 84 1.39 -0.19 -2.34
C GLU A 84 2.90 -0.26 -2.57
N LEU A 85 3.41 0.55 -3.51
CA LEU A 85 4.84 0.59 -3.85
C LEU A 85 5.73 0.89 -2.64
N TYR A 86 5.24 1.73 -1.72
CA TYR A 86 5.95 2.03 -0.49
C TYR A 86 6.02 0.82 0.44
N ILE A 87 4.91 0.10 0.63
CA ILE A 87 4.88 -1.11 1.47
C ILE A 87 5.79 -2.19 0.86
N THR A 88 5.77 -2.36 -0.45
CA THR A 88 6.66 -3.28 -1.17
C THR A 88 8.13 -2.95 -0.96
N HIS A 89 8.52 -1.67 -1.10
CA HIS A 89 9.89 -1.23 -0.83
C HIS A 89 10.31 -1.49 0.63
N VAL A 90 9.46 -1.13 1.59
CA VAL A 90 9.70 -1.36 3.02
C VAL A 90 9.82 -2.86 3.31
N ALA A 91 8.98 -3.70 2.69
CA ALA A 91 9.03 -5.15 2.81
C ALA A 91 10.33 -5.73 2.25
N GLY A 92 10.79 -5.28 1.08
CA GLY A 92 12.08 -5.68 0.50
C GLY A 92 13.26 -5.28 1.42
N CYS A 93 13.27 -4.05 1.92
CA CYS A 93 14.28 -3.62 2.89
C CYS A 93 14.22 -4.44 4.19
N PHE A 94 13.02 -4.81 4.65
CA PHE A 94 12.84 -5.60 5.87
C PHE A 94 13.29 -7.04 5.67
N PHE A 95 13.04 -7.61 4.49
CA PHE A 95 13.50 -8.93 4.10
C PHE A 95 15.04 -9.00 4.05
N TYR A 96 15.69 -7.97 3.50
CA TYR A 96 17.16 -7.85 3.55
C TYR A 96 17.67 -7.67 4.98
N PHE A 97 17.01 -6.84 5.79
CA PHE A 97 17.35 -6.66 7.19
C PHE A 97 17.28 -7.96 7.98
N LEU A 98 16.27 -8.79 7.70
CA LEU A 98 16.09 -10.07 8.36
C LEU A 98 17.27 -11.02 8.13
N ALA A 99 17.84 -11.01 6.92
CA ALA A 99 19.06 -11.77 6.61
C ALA A 99 20.31 -11.21 7.32
N THR A 100 20.43 -9.88 7.45
CA THR A 100 21.61 -9.26 8.11
C THR A 100 21.60 -9.33 9.64
N THR A 101 20.51 -9.79 10.25
CA THR A 101 20.43 -10.07 11.70
C THR A 101 20.92 -11.45 12.10
N TYR A 102 21.24 -12.33 11.15
CA TYR A 102 21.87 -13.62 11.44
C TYR A 102 23.37 -13.44 11.73
N PRO A 103 23.93 -14.29 12.61
CA PRO A 103 25.36 -14.27 12.87
C PRO A 103 26.14 -14.83 11.67
N PRO A 104 27.40 -14.41 11.47
CA PRO A 104 28.18 -14.71 10.25
C PRO A 104 28.41 -16.20 9.99
N ASP A 105 28.36 -17.04 11.02
CA ASP A 105 28.48 -18.50 10.91
C ASP A 105 27.24 -19.18 10.28
N GLN A 106 26.08 -18.51 10.27
CA GLN A 106 24.80 -19.05 9.76
C GLN A 106 24.24 -18.26 8.58
N GLU A 107 25.01 -17.35 8.01
CA GLU A 107 24.56 -16.49 6.90
C GLU A 107 24.19 -17.27 5.64
N GLY A 108 24.82 -18.43 5.41
CA GLY A 108 24.52 -19.32 4.30
C GLY A 108 23.12 -19.96 4.35
N SER A 109 22.41 -19.93 5.49
CA SER A 109 21.04 -20.44 5.58
C SER A 109 19.96 -19.37 5.36
N THR A 110 20.34 -18.14 5.00
CA THR A 110 19.42 -17.04 4.67
C THR A 110 19.03 -17.06 3.20
N TRP A 111 17.91 -16.43 2.87
CA TRP A 111 17.44 -16.30 1.48
C TRP A 111 18.50 -15.74 0.51
N ILE A 112 19.39 -14.85 0.99
CA ILE A 112 20.44 -14.24 0.17
C ILE A 112 21.74 -15.05 0.22
N GLY A 113 22.12 -15.61 1.37
CA GLY A 113 23.35 -16.38 1.50
C GLY A 113 23.30 -17.73 0.78
N SER A 114 22.11 -18.31 0.63
CA SER A 114 21.89 -19.53 -0.16
C SER A 114 21.59 -19.26 -1.64
N LEU A 115 21.59 -18.00 -2.08
CA LEU A 115 21.13 -17.62 -3.41
C LEU A 115 22.21 -17.91 -4.47
N THR A 116 21.81 -18.66 -5.50
CA THR A 116 22.61 -18.93 -6.70
C THR A 116 21.85 -18.47 -7.93
N LEU A 117 22.30 -17.38 -8.56
CA LEU A 117 21.65 -16.80 -9.74
C LEU A 117 22.58 -16.93 -10.95
N GLY A 118 22.39 -17.99 -11.74
CA GLY A 118 23.30 -18.34 -12.83
C GLY A 118 24.70 -18.67 -12.30
N ASP A 119 25.73 -17.97 -12.78
CA ASP A 119 27.12 -18.14 -12.35
C ASP A 119 27.48 -17.35 -11.08
N LEU A 120 26.57 -16.53 -10.55
CA LEU A 120 26.81 -15.71 -9.36
C LEU A 120 26.34 -16.42 -8.09
N GLN A 121 27.28 -16.69 -7.18
CA GLN A 121 27.00 -17.19 -5.83
C GLN A 121 27.06 -16.04 -4.82
N TYR A 122 26.04 -15.93 -3.97
CA TYR A 122 25.91 -14.87 -2.97
C TYR A 122 26.41 -15.28 -1.58
N THR A 123 27.33 -16.26 -1.50
CA THR A 123 27.83 -16.83 -0.24
C THR A 123 28.44 -15.77 0.69
N ASP A 124 29.22 -14.84 0.15
CA ASP A 124 29.68 -13.63 0.84
C ASP A 124 28.91 -12.41 0.32
N PHE A 125 27.60 -12.39 0.57
CA PHE A 125 26.77 -11.28 0.14
C PHE A 125 27.23 -9.94 0.73
N ARG A 126 28.07 -9.92 1.77
CA ARG A 126 28.65 -8.70 2.38
C ARG A 126 29.76 -8.02 1.58
N ASP A 127 30.29 -8.66 0.54
CA ASP A 127 31.30 -8.05 -0.34
C ASP A 127 30.71 -7.57 -1.67
N ILE A 128 29.46 -7.94 -1.96
CA ILE A 128 28.76 -7.59 -3.20
C ILE A 128 28.31 -6.13 -3.18
N ASP A 129 28.21 -5.45 -4.30
CA ASP A 129 27.71 -4.07 -4.34
C ASP A 129 26.31 -3.92 -3.67
N LEU A 130 26.12 -2.79 -2.97
CA LEU A 130 24.87 -2.46 -2.27
C LEU A 130 23.68 -2.38 -3.23
N TYR A 131 23.92 -1.87 -4.44
CA TYR A 131 22.88 -1.76 -5.46
C TYR A 131 22.34 -3.15 -5.84
N THR A 132 23.22 -4.11 -6.06
CA THR A 132 22.82 -5.49 -6.41
C THR A 132 21.97 -6.10 -5.31
N ARG A 133 22.40 -6.03 -4.04
CA ARG A 133 21.63 -6.57 -2.90
C ARG A 133 20.26 -5.89 -2.77
N TYR A 134 20.22 -4.58 -2.93
CA TYR A 134 18.99 -3.80 -2.86
C TYR A 134 18.01 -4.19 -3.98
N PHE A 135 18.47 -4.27 -5.23
CA PHE A 135 17.62 -4.66 -6.35
C PHE A 135 17.15 -6.11 -6.24
N THR A 136 17.96 -7.03 -5.74
CA THR A 136 17.54 -8.43 -5.49
C THR A 136 16.46 -8.51 -4.41
N ALA A 137 16.63 -7.80 -3.30
CA ALA A 137 15.62 -7.75 -2.23
C ALA A 137 14.32 -7.08 -2.70
N LEU A 138 14.43 -5.98 -3.46
CA LEU A 138 13.29 -5.29 -4.04
C LEU A 138 12.58 -6.17 -5.07
N TYR A 139 13.34 -6.88 -5.92
CA TYR A 139 12.82 -7.82 -6.89
C TYR A 139 11.94 -8.87 -6.20
N TRP A 140 12.42 -9.52 -5.13
CA TRP A 140 11.61 -10.46 -4.35
C TRP A 140 10.29 -9.83 -3.87
N SER A 141 10.36 -8.64 -3.25
CA SER A 141 9.16 -7.97 -2.76
C SER A 141 8.15 -7.63 -3.86
N VAL A 142 8.63 -7.21 -5.04
CA VAL A 142 7.81 -6.83 -6.19
C VAL A 142 7.18 -8.04 -6.85
N ILE A 143 7.90 -9.14 -7.06
CA ILE A 143 7.33 -10.37 -7.65
C ILE A 143 6.31 -11.01 -6.72
N THR A 144 6.50 -10.89 -5.41
CA THR A 144 5.54 -11.37 -4.41
C THR A 144 4.29 -10.48 -4.37
N MET A 145 4.45 -9.15 -4.37
CA MET A 145 3.34 -8.19 -4.48
C MET A 145 2.54 -8.38 -5.77
N ALA A 146 3.24 -8.57 -6.89
CA ALA A 146 2.60 -8.84 -8.18
C ALA A 146 2.00 -10.26 -8.25
N THR A 147 2.12 -11.07 -7.20
CA THR A 147 1.65 -12.46 -7.12
C THR A 147 2.22 -13.38 -8.21
N ILE A 148 3.39 -13.04 -8.76
CA ILE A 148 4.07 -13.83 -9.82
C ILE A 148 4.79 -15.02 -9.20
N GLY A 149 5.64 -14.75 -8.20
CA GLY A 149 6.31 -15.79 -7.40
C GLY A 149 7.14 -16.80 -8.21
N TYR A 150 8.17 -16.35 -8.93
CA TYR A 150 9.05 -17.23 -9.71
C TYR A 150 9.76 -18.31 -8.87
N GLY A 151 9.99 -18.05 -7.58
CA GLY A 151 10.61 -19.00 -6.63
C GLY A 151 12.14 -19.03 -6.66
N ASP A 152 12.76 -18.22 -7.53
CA ASP A 152 14.20 -17.99 -7.58
C ASP A 152 14.74 -17.35 -6.29
N VAL A 153 14.01 -16.40 -5.73
CA VAL A 153 14.24 -15.87 -4.38
C VAL A 153 13.09 -16.31 -3.48
N HIS A 154 13.39 -17.00 -2.38
CA HIS A 154 12.39 -17.50 -1.45
C HIS A 154 12.93 -17.51 -0.01
N PRO A 155 12.04 -17.37 1.01
CA PRO A 155 12.44 -17.49 2.40
C PRO A 155 12.91 -18.91 2.70
N VAL A 156 14.07 -19.04 3.35
CA VAL A 156 14.66 -20.34 3.72
C VAL A 156 14.48 -20.59 5.22
N ASN A 157 14.62 -19.54 6.02
CA ASN A 157 14.52 -19.63 7.47
C ASN A 157 13.06 -19.58 7.97
N PRO A 158 12.71 -20.22 9.10
CA PRO A 158 11.37 -20.13 9.68
C PRO A 158 10.98 -18.69 10.03
N ARG A 159 11.94 -17.88 10.46
CA ARG A 159 11.80 -16.43 10.68
C ARG A 159 11.38 -15.69 9.41
N GLU A 160 12.04 -15.98 8.29
CA GLU A 160 11.75 -15.39 6.98
C GLU A 160 10.41 -15.87 6.45
N MET A 161 10.08 -17.15 6.66
CA MET A 161 8.80 -17.73 6.28
C MET A 161 7.62 -17.07 7.02
N VAL A 162 7.72 -16.86 8.33
CA VAL A 162 6.68 -16.15 9.10
C VAL A 162 6.50 -14.73 8.57
N PHE A 163 7.59 -14.01 8.29
CA PHE A 163 7.51 -12.68 7.69
C PHE A 163 6.83 -12.72 6.31
N ALA A 164 7.23 -13.65 5.44
CA ALA A 164 6.63 -13.81 4.11
C ALA A 164 5.13 -14.13 4.18
N MET A 165 4.70 -15.00 5.11
CA MET A 165 3.28 -15.32 5.31
C MET A 165 2.46 -14.08 5.69
N VAL A 166 2.97 -13.27 6.62
CA VAL A 166 2.31 -12.02 7.04
C VAL A 166 2.28 -11.00 5.90
N TYR A 167 3.39 -10.85 5.19
CA TYR A 167 3.49 -9.93 4.05
C TYR A 167 2.51 -10.30 2.94
N ILE A 168 2.51 -11.54 2.48
CA ILE A 168 1.61 -12.03 1.42
C ILE A 168 0.15 -11.87 1.84
N SER A 169 -0.20 -12.16 3.10
CA SER A 169 -1.57 -12.01 3.59
C SER A 169 -2.04 -10.56 3.58
N PHE A 170 -1.17 -9.63 3.99
CA PHE A 170 -1.46 -8.20 3.98
C PHE A 170 -1.58 -7.65 2.55
N ASP A 171 -0.62 -8.03 1.70
CA ASP A 171 -0.53 -7.62 0.30
C ASP A 171 -1.78 -8.07 -0.49
N LEU A 172 -2.23 -9.31 -0.29
CA LEU A 172 -3.44 -9.83 -0.93
C LEU A 172 -4.69 -8.97 -0.63
N VAL A 173 -4.86 -8.57 0.63
CA VAL A 173 -6.00 -7.72 1.06
C VAL A 173 -5.89 -6.33 0.43
N LEU A 174 -4.69 -5.77 0.39
CA LEU A 174 -4.45 -4.42 -0.13
C LEU A 174 -4.61 -4.38 -1.66
N SER A 175 -4.06 -5.36 -2.36
CA SER A 175 -4.22 -5.56 -3.80
C SER A 175 -5.70 -5.75 -4.19
N ALA A 176 -6.47 -6.55 -3.44
CA ALA A 176 -7.91 -6.69 -3.66
C ALA A 176 -8.66 -5.35 -3.50
N TYR A 177 -8.30 -4.56 -2.48
CA TYR A 177 -8.86 -3.23 -2.26
C TYR A 177 -8.51 -2.26 -3.40
N LEU A 178 -7.28 -2.31 -3.91
CA LEU A 178 -6.80 -1.49 -5.01
C LEU A 178 -7.57 -1.80 -6.30
N VAL A 179 -7.71 -3.08 -6.67
CA VAL A 179 -8.50 -3.52 -7.83
C VAL A 179 -9.95 -3.04 -7.70
N GLY A 180 -10.58 -3.21 -6.54
CA GLY A 180 -11.96 -2.73 -6.31
C GLY A 180 -12.13 -1.22 -6.54
N ASN A 181 -11.16 -0.41 -6.12
CA ASN A 181 -11.19 1.04 -6.35
C ASN A 181 -10.98 1.41 -7.83
N ILE A 182 -10.12 0.68 -8.55
CA ILE A 182 -9.91 0.87 -9.99
C ILE A 182 -11.19 0.53 -10.76
N THR A 183 -11.82 -0.62 -10.48
CA THR A 183 -13.08 -1.03 -11.12
C THR A 183 -14.18 0.01 -10.88
N ALA A 184 -14.31 0.52 -9.65
CA ALA A 184 -15.28 1.57 -9.34
C ALA A 184 -15.02 2.87 -10.12
N MET A 185 -13.75 3.23 -10.34
CA MET A 185 -13.40 4.40 -11.17
C MET A 185 -13.80 4.17 -12.62
N VAL A 186 -13.51 3.01 -13.20
CA VAL A 186 -13.81 2.68 -14.60
C VAL A 186 -15.33 2.69 -14.84
N VAL A 187 -16.11 2.07 -13.95
CA VAL A 187 -17.57 2.03 -14.05
C VAL A 187 -18.18 3.42 -13.96
N LYS A 188 -17.73 4.25 -13.00
CA LYS A 188 -18.26 5.61 -12.79
C LYS A 188 -17.76 6.62 -13.82
N GLY A 189 -16.58 6.39 -14.40
CA GLY A 189 -16.02 7.23 -15.46
C GLY A 189 -16.72 7.07 -16.81
N SER A 190 -17.49 5.99 -17.01
CA SER A 190 -18.22 5.74 -18.25
C SER A 190 -19.45 6.65 -18.39
N ASN A 191 -19.36 7.62 -19.31
CA ASN A 191 -20.48 8.48 -19.70
C ASN A 191 -21.69 7.66 -20.18
N THR A 192 -21.45 6.52 -20.81
CA THR A 192 -22.48 5.59 -21.28
C THR A 192 -23.28 4.99 -20.13
N THR A 193 -22.61 4.60 -19.03
CA THR A 193 -23.30 4.08 -17.83
C THR A 193 -24.20 5.14 -17.22
N ARG A 194 -23.71 6.39 -17.09
CA ARG A 194 -24.49 7.52 -16.57
C ARG A 194 -25.71 7.84 -17.45
N TYR A 195 -25.57 7.73 -18.77
CA TYR A 195 -26.68 7.90 -19.70
C TYR A 195 -27.73 6.78 -19.55
N ARG A 196 -27.29 5.52 -19.47
CA ARG A 196 -28.18 4.36 -19.26
C ARG A 196 -28.95 4.46 -17.95
N GLU A 197 -28.31 4.83 -16.84
CA GLU A 197 -28.98 5.02 -15.55
C GLU A 197 -30.08 6.09 -15.61
N LYS A 198 -29.79 7.26 -16.22
CA LYS A 198 -30.79 8.32 -16.40
C LYS A 198 -31.96 7.84 -17.26
N MET A 199 -31.68 7.17 -18.37
CA MET A 199 -32.72 6.66 -19.26
C MET A 199 -33.59 5.60 -18.57
N SER A 200 -32.99 4.66 -17.84
CA SER A 200 -33.72 3.66 -17.05
C SER A 200 -34.57 4.29 -15.96
N ALA A 201 -34.08 5.33 -15.28
CA ALA A 201 -34.86 6.07 -14.29
C ALA A 201 -36.07 6.78 -14.92
N LEU A 202 -35.89 7.39 -16.10
CA LEU A 202 -36.98 8.01 -16.86
C LEU A 202 -38.03 6.97 -17.29
N ILE A 203 -37.61 5.85 -17.87
CA ILE A 203 -38.52 4.75 -18.26
C ILE A 203 -39.30 4.24 -17.05
N LYS A 204 -38.62 4.04 -15.91
CA LYS A 204 -39.27 3.58 -14.67
C LYS A 204 -40.28 4.61 -14.16
N TYR A 205 -39.98 5.91 -14.25
CA TYR A 205 -40.92 6.97 -13.90
C TYR A 205 -42.14 6.97 -14.83
N MET A 206 -41.92 6.88 -16.14
CA MET A 206 -43.01 6.82 -17.14
C MET A 206 -43.89 5.59 -16.94
N ASN A 207 -43.34 4.42 -16.62
CA ASN A 207 -44.15 3.23 -16.35
C ASN A 207 -44.97 3.36 -15.05
N ARG A 208 -44.45 4.07 -14.04
CA ARG A 208 -45.17 4.30 -12.78
C ARG A 208 -46.25 5.36 -12.92
N LYS A 209 -46.00 6.40 -13.71
CA LYS A 209 -46.94 7.48 -14.02
C LYS A 209 -46.95 7.70 -15.53
N PRO A 210 -47.71 6.88 -16.27
CA PRO A 210 -47.78 7.04 -17.71
C PRO A 210 -48.34 8.43 -18.02
N PRO A 211 -47.74 9.16 -18.97
CA PRO A 211 -48.31 10.42 -19.42
C PRO A 211 -49.73 10.17 -19.95
N ALA A 212 -50.63 11.14 -19.75
CA ALA A 212 -52.05 11.01 -20.04
C ALA A 212 -52.33 10.51 -21.48
N ALA A 213 -51.49 10.90 -22.46
CA ALA A 213 -51.57 10.42 -23.83
C ALA A 213 -51.30 8.91 -23.98
N CYS A 214 -50.33 8.36 -23.25
CA CYS A 214 -50.06 6.91 -23.27
C CYS A 214 -51.13 6.13 -22.50
N ALA A 215 -51.66 6.68 -21.41
CA ALA A 215 -52.76 6.06 -20.67
C ALA A 215 -54.04 6.00 -21.53
N ALA A 216 -54.36 7.09 -22.24
CA ALA A 216 -55.50 7.14 -23.16
C ALA A 216 -55.37 6.16 -24.33
N ALA A 217 -54.19 6.05 -24.94
CA ALA A 217 -53.93 5.09 -26.02
C ALA A 217 -54.00 3.62 -25.57
N ALA A 218 -53.60 3.33 -24.32
CA ALA A 218 -53.73 2.00 -23.73
C ALA A 218 -55.20 1.62 -23.47
N ASP A 219 -56.02 2.58 -23.04
CA ASP A 219 -57.46 2.36 -22.80
C ASP A 219 -58.23 2.17 -24.12
N GLU A 220 -57.84 2.89 -25.18
CA GLU A 220 -58.43 2.77 -26.52
C GLU A 220 -58.11 1.42 -27.17
N THR A 221 -56.87 0.93 -27.01
CA THR A 221 -56.47 -0.41 -27.49
C THR A 221 -57.11 -1.55 -26.69
N ALA A 222 -57.26 -1.41 -25.37
CA ALA A 222 -57.99 -2.39 -24.55
C ALA A 222 -59.46 -2.48 -24.93
N ARG A 223 -60.11 -1.35 -25.26
CA ARG A 223 -61.49 -1.32 -25.77
C ARG A 223 -61.60 -1.98 -27.14
N ALA A 224 -60.65 -1.76 -28.04
CA ALA A 224 -60.64 -2.37 -29.37
C ALA A 224 -60.45 -3.90 -29.34
N ALA A 225 -59.74 -4.44 -28.33
CA ALA A 225 -59.54 -5.88 -28.16
C ALA A 225 -60.70 -6.60 -27.45
N ALA A 226 -61.64 -5.85 -26.86
CA ALA A 226 -62.81 -6.39 -26.16
C ALA A 226 -64.06 -6.50 -27.07
N VAL A 227 -63.95 -6.10 -28.33
CA VAL A 227 -64.98 -6.20 -29.39
C VAL A 227 -64.59 -7.33 -30.34
#